data_AF-A0AAD7X7N1-F1
#
_entry.id   AF-A0AAD7X7N1-F1
#
_cell.length_a   1.000
_cell.length_b   1.000
_cell.length_c   1.000
_cell.angle_alpha   90.00
_cell.angle_beta   90.00
_cell.angle_gamma   90.00
#
_symmetry.space_group_name_H-M   'P 1'
#
loop_
_entity.id
_entity.type
_entity.pdbx_description
1 polymer ?
#
loop_
_entity_poly.entity_id
_entity_poly.type
_entity_poly.pdbx_seq_one_letter_code
_entity_poly.pdbx_strand_id
1 'polypeptide(L)'
;MEGTSKGQSRSGQPKGKGKATHVFNLVDDIHTAESSFVQDTTPAHRFEVTLEPSSYTEEKFALYCSYQKEIHKEDDKRSSSFRRFLVQTPLVPQTIEYASGERPAHLPEKYGSYHQLYRLDGELIAMGVIDILPNCVSSVYFMYEKKWEKFSLGKLSALREASLAKEIREAGVPEMQYLYMGFYVHSCPKMRYKADYAPSYLTDPEEYTWHPLERCRPLLDQFHHACFAHPEHSLKTPASAADPTPDLPPELLLESCYVANIQGNQVSVAPVVLADQWKDSGAQETILVTLDALGEKLAREVLLDLSYVL
;
A
#
# COMPACT_ATOMS: atom_id res chain seq x y z
N MET A 1 -22.23 83.64 22.44
CA MET A 1 -21.60 82.37 22.85
C MET A 1 -22.12 81.33 21.88
N GLU A 2 -21.44 81.20 20.74
CA GLU A 2 -20.32 80.26 20.49
C GLU A 2 -20.83 78.93 19.89
N GLY A 3 -20.23 78.54 18.77
CA GLY A 3 -19.85 77.14 18.54
C GLY A 3 -20.76 76.28 17.67
N THR A 4 -20.43 76.22 16.37
CA THR A 4 -20.64 75.06 15.49
C THR A 4 -20.01 73.77 16.03
N SER A 5 -20.66 72.60 15.85
CA SER A 5 -19.95 71.34 15.55
C SER A 5 -20.90 70.27 14.99
N LYS A 6 -20.45 69.63 13.90
CA LYS A 6 -21.04 68.46 13.23
C LYS A 6 -20.76 67.19 14.05
N GLY A 7 -21.73 66.28 14.10
CA GLY A 7 -21.53 64.89 14.51
C GLY A 7 -22.34 63.94 13.64
N GLN A 8 -21.71 63.36 12.62
CA GLN A 8 -22.18 62.13 11.96
C GLN A 8 -21.77 60.93 12.82
N SER A 9 -22.70 60.00 13.09
CA SER A 9 -22.31 58.61 13.40
C SER A 9 -23.37 57.60 12.92
N ARG A 10 -23.07 57.08 11.73
CA ARG A 10 -23.12 55.67 11.30
C ARG A 10 -24.35 54.84 11.70
N SER A 11 -25.20 54.61 10.69
CA SER A 11 -26.04 53.42 10.56
C SER A 11 -25.22 52.15 10.81
N GLY A 12 -25.74 51.28 11.68
CA GLY A 12 -25.15 49.97 11.94
C GLY A 12 -25.13 49.12 10.68
N GLN A 13 -23.94 48.74 10.23
CA GLN A 13 -23.78 47.64 9.28
C GLN A 13 -24.34 46.35 9.89
N PRO A 14 -25.05 45.51 9.13
CA PRO A 14 -25.43 44.19 9.60
C PRO A 14 -24.17 43.38 9.85
N LYS A 15 -24.06 42.87 11.09
CA LYS A 15 -23.01 41.96 11.54
C LYS A 15 -22.92 40.77 10.58
N GLY A 16 -21.70 40.43 10.21
CA GLY A 16 -21.36 39.45 9.19
C GLY A 16 -22.10 38.12 9.36
N LYS A 17 -22.52 37.56 8.22
CA LYS A 17 -22.92 36.15 8.11
C LYS A 17 -21.81 35.31 8.74
N GLY A 18 -22.13 34.56 9.79
CA GLY A 18 -21.21 33.59 10.37
C GLY A 18 -20.68 32.70 9.25
N LYS A 19 -19.35 32.63 9.10
CA LYS A 19 -18.74 31.64 8.21
C LYS A 19 -19.24 30.28 8.65
N ALA A 20 -19.97 29.58 7.79
CA ALA A 20 -20.32 28.19 8.04
C ALA A 20 -19.03 27.43 8.34
N THR A 21 -19.00 26.69 9.44
CA THR A 21 -17.91 25.77 9.76
C THR A 21 -17.93 24.67 8.71
N HIS A 22 -16.95 24.70 7.82
CA HIS A 22 -16.78 23.66 6.81
C HIS A 22 -16.59 22.30 7.49
N VAL A 23 -17.41 21.31 7.13
CA VAL A 23 -17.30 19.93 7.61
C VAL A 23 -16.61 19.13 6.51
N PHE A 24 -15.49 18.50 6.84
CA PHE A 24 -14.69 17.76 5.87
C PHE A 24 -15.50 16.60 5.25
N ASN A 25 -15.57 16.55 3.92
CA ASN A 25 -16.03 15.43 3.12
C ASN A 25 -14.88 14.93 2.26
N LEU A 26 -14.45 13.68 2.49
CA LEU A 26 -13.29 13.09 1.82
C LEU A 26 -13.32 13.24 0.29
N VAL A 27 -14.46 12.95 -0.35
CA VAL A 27 -14.55 12.95 -1.82
C VAL A 27 -14.62 14.39 -2.34
N ASP A 28 -15.53 15.20 -1.80
CA ASP A 28 -15.71 16.59 -2.28
C ASP A 28 -14.44 17.42 -2.07
N ASP A 29 -13.81 17.30 -0.90
CA ASP A 29 -12.64 18.10 -0.54
C ASP A 29 -11.38 17.68 -1.28
N ILE A 30 -11.19 16.38 -1.53
CA ILE A 30 -10.01 15.92 -2.27
C ILE A 30 -10.05 16.39 -3.73
N HIS A 31 -11.25 16.43 -4.32
CA HIS A 31 -11.45 16.87 -5.70
C HIS A 31 -11.51 18.38 -5.87
N THR A 32 -11.70 19.15 -4.79
CA THR A 32 -11.87 20.62 -4.86
C THR A 32 -10.73 21.33 -5.61
N ALA A 33 -9.51 20.80 -5.56
CA ALA A 33 -8.35 21.37 -6.26
C ALA A 33 -8.04 20.71 -7.62
N GLU A 34 -8.68 19.58 -7.95
CA GLU A 34 -8.37 18.82 -9.15
C GLU A 34 -9.05 19.45 -10.38
N SER A 35 -8.26 19.79 -11.40
CA SER A 35 -8.77 20.55 -12.56
C SER A 35 -9.92 19.90 -13.31
N SER A 36 -10.07 18.58 -13.25
CA SER A 36 -11.20 17.84 -13.85
C SER A 36 -12.51 18.00 -13.08
N PHE A 37 -12.46 18.46 -11.83
CA PHE A 37 -13.61 18.63 -10.93
C PHE A 37 -13.89 20.09 -10.60
N VAL A 38 -12.92 20.99 -10.82
CA VAL A 38 -13.12 22.43 -10.63
C VAL A 38 -14.18 22.95 -11.61
N GLN A 39 -15.27 23.48 -11.06
CA GLN A 39 -16.32 24.17 -11.79
C GLN A 39 -16.29 25.67 -11.43
N ASP A 40 -16.62 26.53 -12.39
CA ASP A 40 -16.94 27.95 -12.20
C ASP A 40 -15.87 28.83 -11.54
N THR A 41 -14.63 28.35 -11.42
CA THR A 41 -13.50 29.12 -10.88
C THR A 41 -12.24 28.93 -11.71
N THR A 42 -11.42 29.98 -11.80
CA THR A 42 -10.11 29.93 -12.47
C THR A 42 -9.02 29.95 -11.40
N PRO A 43 -8.45 28.79 -11.03
CA PRO A 43 -7.39 28.74 -10.04
C PRO A 43 -6.10 29.37 -10.60
N ALA A 44 -5.25 29.90 -9.71
CA ALA A 44 -3.96 30.48 -10.10
C ALA A 44 -2.98 29.45 -10.68
N HIS A 45 -3.15 28.18 -10.29
CA HIS A 45 -2.36 27.05 -10.76
C HIS A 45 -3.29 25.92 -11.16
N ARG A 46 -2.88 25.13 -12.16
CA ARG A 46 -3.61 23.96 -12.62
C ARG A 46 -3.06 22.70 -11.95
N PHE A 47 -3.79 22.16 -10.99
CA PHE A 47 -3.46 20.89 -10.36
C PHE A 47 -4.25 19.75 -11.02
N GLU A 48 -3.57 18.70 -11.44
CA GLU A 48 -4.18 17.57 -12.16
C GLU A 48 -3.78 16.27 -11.48
N VAL A 49 -4.76 15.40 -11.26
CA VAL A 49 -4.52 14.03 -10.79
C VAL A 49 -5.10 13.09 -11.83
N THR A 50 -4.25 12.25 -12.42
CA THR A 50 -4.67 11.27 -13.43
C THR A 50 -4.30 9.87 -12.99
N LEU A 51 -5.11 8.90 -13.41
CA LEU A 51 -4.89 7.49 -13.15
C LEU A 51 -4.73 6.77 -14.48
N GLU A 52 -3.62 6.08 -14.67
CA GLU A 52 -3.32 5.36 -15.91
C GLU A 52 -2.61 4.03 -15.63
N PRO A 53 -2.74 3.03 -16.53
CA PRO A 53 -2.01 1.77 -16.37
C PRO A 53 -0.51 1.99 -16.18
N SER A 54 0.11 1.17 -15.32
CA SER A 54 1.54 1.28 -15.03
C SER A 54 2.35 1.18 -16.33
N SER A 55 3.21 2.17 -16.55
CA SER A 55 3.96 2.29 -17.80
C SER A 55 5.23 3.09 -17.59
N TYR A 56 6.24 2.79 -18.40
CA TYR A 56 7.48 3.54 -18.41
C TYR A 56 7.35 4.81 -19.26
N THR A 57 7.80 5.93 -18.70
CA THR A 57 8.18 7.12 -19.47
C THR A 57 9.48 7.67 -18.90
N GLU A 58 10.23 8.43 -19.72
CA GLU A 58 11.44 9.11 -19.25
C GLU A 58 11.13 10.10 -18.11
N GLU A 59 9.99 10.81 -18.18
CA GLU A 59 9.56 11.75 -17.14
C GLU A 59 9.33 11.06 -15.78
N LYS A 60 8.61 9.93 -15.76
CA LYS A 60 8.37 9.16 -14.52
C LYS A 60 9.67 8.60 -13.96
N PHE A 61 10.56 8.15 -14.83
CA PHE A 61 11.87 7.64 -14.43
C PHE A 61 12.76 8.75 -13.87
N ALA A 62 12.73 9.96 -14.45
CA ALA A 62 13.44 11.12 -13.93
C ALA A 62 12.96 11.50 -12.52
N LEU A 63 11.64 11.54 -12.29
CA LEU A 63 11.07 11.75 -10.95
C LEU A 63 11.56 10.70 -9.95
N TYR A 64 11.56 9.43 -10.34
CA TYR A 64 12.07 8.34 -9.49
C TYR A 64 13.56 8.53 -9.15
N CYS A 65 14.40 8.86 -10.12
CA CYS A 65 15.82 9.14 -9.90
C CYS A 65 16.02 10.34 -8.96
N SER A 66 15.28 11.43 -9.17
CA SER A 66 15.30 12.61 -8.29
C SER A 66 14.94 12.22 -6.85
N TYR A 67 13.83 11.52 -6.66
CA TYR A 67 13.36 11.07 -5.35
C TYR A 67 14.37 10.16 -4.64
N GLN A 68 14.92 9.16 -5.35
CA GLN A 68 15.92 8.23 -4.82
C GLN A 68 17.18 8.97 -4.34
N LYS A 69 17.67 9.90 -5.15
CA LYS A 69 18.82 10.72 -4.80
C LYS A 69 18.55 11.62 -3.60
N GLU A 70 17.45 12.35 -3.62
CA GLU A 70 17.22 13.44 -2.67
C GLU A 70 16.68 12.96 -1.32
N ILE A 71 15.85 11.90 -1.33
CA ILE A 71 15.16 11.36 -0.15
C ILE A 71 15.86 10.10 0.38
N HIS A 72 16.28 9.18 -0.51
CA HIS A 72 16.94 7.93 -0.12
C HIS A 72 18.47 8.02 -0.10
N LYS A 73 19.07 9.07 -0.68
CA LYS A 73 20.53 9.22 -0.82
C LYS A 73 21.17 8.11 -1.66
N GLU A 74 20.40 7.61 -2.64
CA GLU A 74 20.82 6.56 -3.57
C GLU A 74 20.90 7.14 -4.99
N ASP A 75 22.10 7.12 -5.58
CA ASP A 75 22.36 7.60 -6.95
C ASP A 75 22.29 6.46 -7.99
N ASP A 76 22.40 6.81 -9.28
CA ASP A 76 22.63 5.90 -10.41
C ASP A 76 21.61 4.75 -10.55
N LYS A 77 20.32 5.09 -10.53
CA LYS A 77 19.27 4.13 -10.84
C LYS A 77 19.27 3.77 -12.33
N ARG A 78 19.06 2.47 -12.59
CA ARG A 78 18.87 1.95 -13.96
C ARG A 78 17.38 1.92 -14.30
N SER A 79 17.05 2.28 -15.53
CA SER A 79 15.67 2.20 -16.04
C SER A 79 15.11 0.79 -15.99
N SER A 80 15.95 -0.24 -16.12
CA SER A 80 15.56 -1.65 -15.94
C SER A 80 15.08 -1.96 -14.52
N SER A 81 15.73 -1.41 -13.50
CA SER A 81 15.29 -1.57 -12.11
C SER A 81 13.95 -0.87 -11.87
N PHE A 82 13.77 0.33 -12.42
CA PHE A 82 12.49 1.05 -12.35
C PHE A 82 11.37 0.25 -13.04
N ARG A 83 11.62 -0.27 -14.25
CA ARG A 83 10.63 -1.08 -14.98
C ARG A 83 10.26 -2.32 -14.18
N ARG A 84 11.24 -3.06 -13.66
CA ARG A 84 11.00 -4.28 -12.89
C ARG A 84 10.21 -4.03 -11.61
N PHE A 85 10.49 -2.92 -10.92
CA PHE A 85 9.89 -2.64 -9.62
C PHE A 85 8.54 -1.93 -9.70
N LEU A 86 8.39 -0.98 -10.63
CA LEU A 86 7.28 -0.03 -10.62
C LEU A 86 6.40 -0.10 -11.87
N VAL A 87 6.77 -0.87 -12.89
CA VAL A 87 6.00 -0.98 -14.14
C VAL A 87 5.50 -2.40 -14.39
N GLN A 88 6.41 -3.38 -14.34
CA GLN A 88 6.10 -4.79 -14.54
C GLN A 88 5.22 -5.27 -13.40
N THR A 89 4.13 -5.95 -13.76
CA THR A 89 3.16 -6.47 -12.81
C THR A 89 2.80 -7.91 -13.16
N PRO A 90 2.68 -8.81 -12.16
CA PRO A 90 2.14 -10.15 -12.37
C PRO A 90 0.61 -10.14 -12.46
N LEU A 91 -0.05 -9.01 -12.16
CA LEU A 91 -1.51 -8.92 -12.16
C LEU A 91 -2.05 -8.99 -13.58
N VAL A 92 -2.98 -9.92 -13.81
CA VAL A 92 -3.71 -10.04 -15.07
C VAL A 92 -4.89 -9.08 -15.04
N PRO A 93 -4.97 -8.09 -15.96
CA PRO A 93 -6.06 -7.12 -15.94
C PRO A 93 -7.42 -7.78 -16.18
N GLN A 94 -8.38 -7.46 -15.33
CA GLN A 94 -9.78 -7.92 -15.44
C GLN A 94 -10.72 -6.72 -15.40
N THR A 95 -11.78 -6.75 -16.20
CA THR A 95 -12.78 -5.66 -16.23
C THR A 95 -13.45 -5.51 -14.86
N ILE A 96 -13.64 -4.26 -14.45
CA ILE A 96 -14.43 -3.94 -13.25
C ILE A 96 -15.89 -3.80 -13.67
N GLU A 97 -16.76 -4.58 -13.05
CA GLU A 97 -18.21 -4.55 -13.29
C GLU A 97 -18.87 -3.49 -12.38
N TYR A 98 -19.20 -2.33 -12.96
CA TYR A 98 -19.89 -1.25 -12.25
C TYR A 98 -21.41 -1.44 -12.32
N ALA A 99 -22.07 -1.60 -11.18
CA ALA A 99 -23.52 -1.87 -11.14
C ALA A 99 -24.40 -0.74 -11.72
N SER A 100 -23.89 0.50 -11.79
CA SER A 100 -24.57 1.62 -12.45
C SER A 100 -24.68 1.46 -13.97
N GLY A 101 -23.96 0.52 -14.57
CA GLY A 101 -23.89 0.31 -16.03
C GLY A 101 -23.02 1.36 -16.76
N GLU A 102 -22.89 2.56 -16.21
CA GLU A 102 -21.96 3.59 -16.67
C GLU A 102 -20.81 3.77 -15.68
N ARG A 103 -19.59 3.56 -16.16
CA ARG A 103 -18.35 3.83 -15.42
C ARG A 103 -18.07 5.35 -15.43
N PRO A 104 -17.94 6.02 -14.28
CA PRO A 104 -17.44 7.38 -14.22
C PRO A 104 -16.04 7.50 -14.88
N ALA A 105 -15.84 8.54 -15.69
CA ALA A 105 -14.67 8.63 -16.57
C ALA A 105 -13.32 8.56 -15.84
N HIS A 106 -13.27 9.08 -14.60
CA HIS A 106 -12.07 9.12 -13.75
C HIS A 106 -11.79 7.83 -12.99
N LEU A 107 -12.71 6.86 -12.99
CA LEU A 107 -12.54 5.56 -12.34
C LEU A 107 -11.90 4.54 -13.30
N PRO A 108 -11.11 3.57 -12.79
CA PRO A 108 -10.43 2.59 -13.62
C PRO A 108 -11.40 1.66 -14.37
N GLU A 109 -11.05 1.26 -15.58
CA GLU A 109 -11.82 0.25 -16.33
C GLU A 109 -11.54 -1.18 -15.85
N LYS A 110 -10.33 -1.43 -15.34
CA LYS A 110 -9.84 -2.77 -15.01
C LYS A 110 -9.16 -2.79 -13.63
N TYR A 111 -9.16 -3.96 -13.01
CA TYR A 111 -8.22 -4.27 -11.94
C TYR A 111 -6.81 -4.39 -12.53
N GLY A 112 -5.78 -4.09 -11.74
CA GLY A 112 -4.38 -4.14 -12.16
C GLY A 112 -3.50 -3.07 -11.52
N SER A 113 -2.28 -2.91 -12.03
CA SER A 113 -1.32 -1.91 -11.55
C SER A 113 -1.44 -0.59 -12.32
N TYR A 114 -1.45 0.50 -11.58
CA TYR A 114 -1.66 1.86 -12.08
C TYR A 114 -0.61 2.82 -11.55
N HIS A 115 -0.33 3.86 -12.33
CA HIS A 115 0.32 5.07 -11.85
C HIS A 115 -0.73 6.16 -11.64
N GLN A 116 -0.76 6.71 -10.44
CA GLN A 116 -1.52 7.90 -10.10
C GLN A 116 -0.59 9.10 -10.16
N LEU A 117 -0.76 9.96 -11.17
CA LEU A 117 0.16 11.05 -11.45
C LEU A 117 -0.39 12.37 -10.93
N TYR A 118 0.46 13.14 -10.26
CA TYR A 118 0.13 14.45 -9.72
C TYR A 118 0.90 15.50 -10.51
N ARG A 119 0.18 16.38 -11.21
CA ARG A 119 0.76 17.47 -11.99
C ARG A 119 0.37 18.82 -11.44
N LEU A 120 1.31 19.76 -11.49
CA LEU A 120 1.06 21.16 -11.22
C LEU A 120 1.59 21.98 -12.41
N ASP A 121 0.71 22.72 -13.05
CA ASP A 121 0.99 23.51 -14.26
C ASP A 121 1.67 22.67 -15.37
N GLY A 122 1.27 21.41 -15.48
CA GLY A 122 1.81 20.45 -16.45
C GLY A 122 3.07 19.71 -16.01
N GLU A 123 3.75 20.13 -14.93
CA GLU A 123 4.93 19.44 -14.40
C GLU A 123 4.51 18.24 -13.54
N LEU A 124 5.08 17.05 -13.77
CA LEU A 124 4.91 15.89 -12.88
C LEU A 124 5.64 16.13 -11.55
N ILE A 125 4.88 16.39 -10.48
CA ILE A 125 5.43 16.72 -9.16
C ILE A 125 5.45 15.54 -8.19
N ALA A 126 4.59 14.54 -8.41
CA ALA A 126 4.55 13.31 -7.65
C ALA A 126 3.87 12.18 -8.43
N MET A 127 4.12 10.95 -8.00
CA MET A 127 3.52 9.74 -8.56
C MET A 127 3.31 8.70 -7.46
N GLY A 128 2.07 8.23 -7.36
CA GLY A 128 1.73 6.99 -6.66
C GLY A 128 1.77 5.81 -7.62
N VAL A 129 2.25 4.67 -7.14
CA VAL A 129 2.12 3.37 -7.78
C VAL A 129 1.16 2.57 -6.91
N ILE A 130 0.04 2.18 -7.50
CA ILE A 130 -1.06 1.52 -6.79
C ILE A 130 -1.55 0.31 -7.56
N ASP A 131 -2.00 -0.71 -6.84
CA ASP A 131 -2.76 -1.81 -7.43
C ASP A 131 -4.24 -1.65 -7.09
N ILE A 132 -5.09 -1.83 -8.09
CA ILE A 132 -6.54 -1.84 -7.93
C ILE A 132 -6.97 -3.29 -8.00
N LEU A 133 -7.42 -3.82 -6.86
CA LEU A 133 -7.76 -5.22 -6.64
C LEU A 133 -9.25 -5.36 -6.33
N PRO A 134 -9.83 -6.57 -6.41
CA PRO A 134 -11.27 -6.77 -6.19
C PRO A 134 -11.82 -6.15 -4.91
N ASN A 135 -11.04 -6.17 -3.81
CA ASN A 135 -11.48 -5.71 -2.50
C ASN A 135 -10.82 -4.42 -2.02
N CYS A 136 -9.77 -3.95 -2.69
CA CYS A 136 -8.97 -2.84 -2.19
C CYS A 136 -8.22 -2.06 -3.26
N VAL A 137 -7.90 -0.82 -2.92
CA VAL A 137 -6.78 -0.08 -3.51
C VAL A 137 -5.56 -0.37 -2.65
N SER A 138 -4.47 -0.84 -3.24
CA SER A 138 -3.21 -1.16 -2.56
C SER A 138 -2.15 -0.12 -2.90
N SER A 139 -1.66 0.58 -1.89
CA SER A 139 -0.62 1.60 -2.00
C SER A 139 0.75 0.92 -2.04
N VAL A 140 1.37 0.85 -3.21
CA VAL A 140 2.63 0.11 -3.42
C VAL A 140 3.83 1.00 -3.17
N TYR A 141 3.85 2.18 -3.80
CA TYR A 141 4.99 3.10 -3.70
C TYR A 141 4.56 4.53 -3.99
N PHE A 142 5.22 5.50 -3.36
CA PHE A 142 4.96 6.91 -3.60
C PHE A 142 6.26 7.68 -3.71
N MET A 143 6.36 8.56 -4.71
CA MET A 143 7.53 9.40 -4.94
C MET A 143 7.10 10.81 -5.33
N TYR A 144 7.93 11.80 -4.99
CA TYR A 144 7.64 13.21 -5.23
C TYR A 144 8.92 14.03 -5.38
N GLU A 145 8.83 15.19 -6.03
CA GLU A 145 9.93 16.16 -6.08
C GLU A 145 10.06 16.85 -4.72
N LYS A 146 11.26 16.83 -4.12
CA LYS A 146 11.49 17.31 -2.75
C LYS A 146 11.11 18.77 -2.53
N LYS A 147 11.17 19.61 -3.57
CA LYS A 147 10.72 21.02 -3.49
C LYS A 147 9.26 21.15 -3.02
N TRP A 148 8.45 20.10 -3.16
CA TRP A 148 7.06 20.03 -2.70
C TRP A 148 6.85 19.32 -1.36
N GLU A 149 7.92 18.91 -0.66
CA GLU A 149 7.86 18.16 0.61
C GLU A 149 6.95 18.84 1.66
N LYS A 150 6.97 20.17 1.71
CA LYS A 150 6.14 20.98 2.63
C LYS A 150 4.63 20.76 2.48
N PHE A 151 4.17 20.23 1.36
CA PHE A 151 2.76 19.95 1.10
C PHE A 151 2.33 18.54 1.51
N SER A 152 3.25 17.71 2.03
CA SER A 152 2.94 16.36 2.52
C SER A 152 2.20 15.51 1.48
N LEU A 153 2.67 15.51 0.23
CA LEU A 153 1.99 14.86 -0.89
C LEU A 153 1.70 13.37 -0.66
N GLY A 154 2.49 12.67 0.17
CA GLY A 154 2.19 11.28 0.56
C GLY A 154 0.90 11.14 1.38
N LYS A 155 0.57 12.12 2.25
CA LYS A 155 -0.71 12.13 2.98
C LYS A 155 -1.87 12.46 2.04
N LEU A 156 -1.65 13.40 1.11
CA LEU A 156 -2.62 13.70 0.06
C LEU A 156 -2.92 12.45 -0.79
N SER A 157 -1.88 11.67 -1.13
CA SER A 157 -2.04 10.43 -1.89
C SER A 157 -2.88 9.41 -1.15
N ALA A 158 -2.60 9.16 0.13
CA ALA A 158 -3.40 8.24 0.94
C ALA A 158 -4.88 8.65 1.00
N LEU A 159 -5.18 9.94 1.16
CA LEU A 159 -6.57 10.44 1.13
C LEU A 159 -7.21 10.25 -0.25
N ARG A 160 -6.47 10.52 -1.32
CA ARG A 160 -6.97 10.35 -2.68
C ARG A 160 -7.20 8.89 -3.06
N GLU A 161 -6.33 7.98 -2.61
CA GLU A 161 -6.47 6.52 -2.76
C GLU A 161 -7.67 5.99 -1.95
N ALA A 162 -7.89 6.52 -0.74
CA ALA A 162 -9.09 6.21 0.05
C ALA A 162 -10.37 6.73 -0.63
N SER A 163 -10.33 7.93 -1.21
CA SER A 163 -11.42 8.45 -2.04
C SER A 163 -11.67 7.54 -3.23
N LEU A 164 -10.62 7.13 -3.97
CA LEU A 164 -10.74 6.24 -5.11
C LEU A 164 -11.43 4.93 -4.74
N ALA A 165 -11.04 4.28 -3.64
CA ALA A 165 -11.70 3.07 -3.16
C ALA A 165 -13.19 3.31 -2.84
N LYS A 166 -13.50 4.42 -2.17
CA LYS A 166 -14.87 4.82 -1.83
C LYS A 166 -15.71 5.09 -3.09
N GLU A 167 -15.18 5.81 -4.06
CA GLU A 167 -15.86 6.16 -5.31
C GLU A 167 -16.12 4.92 -6.17
N ILE A 168 -15.16 3.99 -6.28
CA ILE A 168 -15.35 2.69 -6.95
C ILE A 168 -16.47 1.90 -6.28
N ARG A 169 -16.49 1.87 -4.94
CA ARG A 169 -17.55 1.21 -4.17
C ARG A 169 -18.93 1.82 -4.45
N GLU A 170 -19.02 3.14 -4.44
CA GLU A 170 -20.26 3.89 -4.67
C GLU A 170 -20.75 3.78 -6.12
N ALA A 171 -19.84 3.59 -7.07
CA ALA A 171 -20.15 3.26 -8.46
C ALA A 171 -20.64 1.81 -8.66
N GLY A 172 -20.83 1.05 -7.57
CA GLY A 172 -21.51 -0.24 -7.60
C GLY A 172 -20.60 -1.46 -7.50
N VAL A 173 -19.40 -1.32 -6.91
CA VAL A 173 -18.48 -2.44 -6.64
C VAL A 173 -18.41 -2.68 -5.12
N PRO A 174 -19.40 -3.36 -4.50
CA PRO A 174 -19.54 -3.43 -3.05
C PRO A 174 -18.36 -4.10 -2.31
N GLU A 175 -17.57 -4.90 -3.01
CA GLU A 175 -16.38 -5.60 -2.53
C GLU A 175 -15.20 -4.65 -2.28
N MET A 176 -15.12 -3.54 -3.01
CA MET A 176 -14.10 -2.51 -2.84
C MET A 176 -14.33 -1.79 -1.50
N GLN A 177 -13.58 -2.15 -0.47
CA GLN A 177 -13.84 -1.71 0.90
C GLN A 177 -12.62 -1.13 1.60
N TYR A 178 -11.42 -1.40 1.09
CA TYR A 178 -10.20 -1.16 1.82
C TYR A 178 -9.20 -0.34 1.03
N LEU A 179 -8.45 0.50 1.75
CA LEU A 179 -7.15 0.99 1.31
C LEU A 179 -6.09 0.16 2.05
N TYR A 180 -5.30 -0.61 1.32
CA TYR A 180 -4.16 -1.32 1.89
C TYR A 180 -2.92 -0.44 1.79
N MET A 181 -2.49 0.13 2.91
CA MET A 181 -1.33 1.03 2.96
C MET A 181 0.01 0.29 3.08
N GLY A 182 0.03 -1.03 2.91
CA GLY A 182 1.21 -1.87 3.14
C GLY A 182 1.57 -2.01 4.62
N PHE A 183 2.80 -2.46 4.88
CA PHE A 183 3.27 -2.72 6.24
C PHE A 183 3.19 -1.49 7.16
N TYR A 184 3.06 -1.75 8.46
CA TYR A 184 3.15 -0.75 9.52
C TYR A 184 4.19 -1.21 10.55
N VAL A 185 5.29 -0.46 10.65
CA VAL A 185 6.31 -0.68 11.68
C VAL A 185 6.17 0.43 12.72
N HIS A 186 5.66 0.08 13.90
CA HIS A 186 5.30 1.04 14.94
C HIS A 186 6.47 1.93 15.39
N SER A 187 7.67 1.35 15.46
CA SER A 187 8.90 2.04 15.83
C SER A 187 9.51 2.90 14.70
N CYS A 188 9.03 2.77 13.45
CA CYS A 188 9.57 3.50 12.30
C CYS A 188 8.90 4.88 12.14
N PRO A 189 9.61 6.01 12.35
CA PRO A 189 9.00 7.34 12.26
C PRO A 189 8.36 7.64 10.90
N LYS A 190 8.96 7.14 9.81
CA LYS A 190 8.44 7.32 8.44
C LYS A 190 7.10 6.60 8.19
N MET A 191 6.71 5.66 9.05
CA MET A 191 5.49 4.86 8.90
C MET A 191 4.42 5.22 9.93
N ARG A 192 4.75 6.00 10.97
CA ARG A 192 3.82 6.38 12.05
C ARG A 192 2.57 7.09 11.53
N TYR A 193 2.67 7.86 10.45
CA TYR A 193 1.54 8.61 9.88
C TYR A 193 0.38 7.69 9.42
N LYS A 194 0.65 6.43 9.08
CA LYS A 194 -0.39 5.47 8.67
C LYS A 194 -1.39 5.20 9.80
N ALA A 195 -0.95 5.38 11.05
CA ALA A 195 -1.76 5.21 12.23
C ALA A 195 -2.63 6.43 12.57
N ASP A 196 -2.58 7.49 11.76
CA ASP A 196 -3.42 8.69 11.90
C ASP A 196 -4.75 8.54 11.12
N TYR A 197 -4.89 7.52 10.27
CA TYR A 197 -6.12 7.23 9.53
C TYR A 197 -7.02 6.30 10.35
N ALA A 198 -8.33 6.47 10.23
CA ALA A 198 -9.31 5.66 10.93
C ALA A 198 -10.58 5.46 10.07
N PRO A 199 -11.28 4.31 10.23
CA PRO A 199 -10.85 3.13 10.97
C PRO A 199 -9.63 2.46 10.31
N SER A 200 -8.78 1.80 11.10
CA SER A 200 -7.60 1.09 10.59
C SER A 200 -7.38 -0.22 11.34
N TYR A 201 -6.81 -1.20 10.65
CA TYR A 201 -6.63 -2.55 11.16
C TYR A 201 -5.20 -3.02 10.88
N LEU A 202 -4.65 -3.82 11.79
CA LEU A 202 -3.38 -4.52 11.61
C LEU A 202 -3.61 -6.02 11.59
N THR A 203 -2.84 -6.72 10.77
CA THR A 203 -2.78 -8.18 10.73
C THR A 203 -1.95 -8.69 11.90
N ASP A 204 -2.49 -9.66 12.63
CA ASP A 204 -1.76 -10.42 13.65
C ASP A 204 -0.58 -11.19 13.02
N PRO A 205 0.61 -11.17 13.62
CA PRO A 205 1.79 -11.81 13.02
C PRO A 205 1.77 -13.35 13.05
N GLU A 206 0.94 -13.97 13.87
CA GLU A 206 0.88 -15.43 14.05
C GLU A 206 -0.35 -16.03 13.37
N GLU A 207 -1.55 -15.50 13.66
CA GLU A 207 -2.82 -16.02 13.14
C GLU A 207 -3.29 -15.34 11.86
N TYR A 208 -2.64 -14.25 11.45
CA TYR A 208 -3.03 -13.45 10.28
C TYR A 208 -4.47 -12.89 10.35
N THR A 209 -5.04 -12.79 11.56
CA THR A 209 -6.35 -12.18 11.80
C THR A 209 -6.24 -10.66 11.87
N TRP A 210 -7.28 -9.92 11.45
CA TRP A 210 -7.26 -8.46 11.42
C TRP A 210 -7.84 -7.85 12.71
N HIS A 211 -7.08 -6.98 13.36
CA HIS A 211 -7.44 -6.33 14.62
C HIS A 211 -7.47 -4.80 14.50
N PRO A 212 -8.42 -4.10 15.13
CA PRO A 212 -8.44 -2.64 15.15
C PRO A 212 -7.15 -2.07 15.74
N LEU A 213 -6.56 -1.08 15.06
CA LEU A 213 -5.29 -0.47 15.42
C LEU A 213 -5.26 0.05 16.87
N GLU A 214 -6.39 0.55 17.36
CA GLU A 214 -6.60 1.07 18.71
C GLU A 214 -6.40 -0.03 19.78
N ARG A 215 -6.68 -1.29 19.44
CA ARG A 215 -6.41 -2.44 20.31
C ARG A 215 -4.96 -2.91 20.19
N CYS A 216 -4.36 -2.79 19.01
CA CYS A 216 -2.97 -3.17 18.77
C CYS A 216 -1.97 -2.21 19.42
N ARG A 217 -2.26 -0.90 19.41
CA ARG A 217 -1.31 0.15 19.81
C ARG A 217 -0.75 -0.02 21.23
N PRO A 218 -1.56 -0.30 22.28
CA PRO A 218 -1.02 -0.53 23.63
C PRO A 218 -0.02 -1.70 23.72
N LEU A 219 -0.16 -2.72 22.88
CA LEU A 219 0.78 -3.84 22.81
C LEU A 219 2.06 -3.42 22.07
N LEU A 220 1.92 -2.71 20.95
CA LEU A 220 3.06 -2.18 20.18
C LEU A 220 3.90 -1.15 20.93
N ASP A 221 3.29 -0.40 21.86
CA ASP A 221 3.99 0.52 22.76
C ASP A 221 4.86 -0.22 23.80
N GLN A 222 4.53 -1.48 24.12
CA GLN A 222 5.14 -2.26 25.21
C GLN A 222 6.07 -3.38 24.75
N PHE A 223 5.79 -3.98 23.60
CA PHE A 223 6.44 -5.19 23.12
C PHE A 223 7.17 -4.94 21.80
N HIS A 224 8.33 -5.56 21.65
CA HIS A 224 9.09 -5.55 20.39
C HIS A 224 8.39 -6.43 19.34
N HIS A 225 7.93 -7.61 19.75
CA HIS A 225 7.07 -8.49 18.97
C HIS A 225 5.72 -8.55 19.66
N ALA A 226 4.67 -8.05 19.01
CA ALA A 226 3.34 -7.92 19.60
C ALA A 226 2.36 -8.84 18.85
N CYS A 227 1.84 -9.83 19.57
CA CYS A 227 0.79 -10.73 19.10
C CYS A 227 -0.56 -10.16 19.58
N PHE A 228 -1.49 -9.96 18.67
CA PHE A 228 -2.78 -9.33 18.93
C PHE A 228 -3.86 -10.35 19.28
N ALA A 229 -3.82 -11.53 18.65
CA ALA A 229 -4.72 -12.65 18.94
C ALA A 229 -4.37 -13.32 20.28
N HIS A 230 -3.07 -13.52 20.53
CA HIS A 230 -2.52 -14.13 21.75
C HIS A 230 -1.52 -13.18 22.44
N PRO A 231 -1.97 -12.13 23.14
CA PRO A 231 -1.08 -11.16 23.79
C PRO A 231 -0.01 -11.78 24.70
N GLU A 232 -0.26 -12.96 25.27
CA GLU A 232 0.67 -13.76 26.06
C GLU A 232 1.93 -14.22 25.29
N HIS A 233 1.88 -14.31 23.96
CA HIS A 233 3.03 -14.64 23.11
C HIS A 233 3.93 -13.42 22.85
N SER A 234 3.51 -12.21 23.25
CA SER A 234 4.26 -10.98 22.98
C SER A 234 5.59 -10.92 23.72
N LEU A 235 6.64 -10.47 23.01
CA LEU A 235 8.02 -10.41 23.52
C LEU A 235 8.52 -8.97 23.66
N LYS A 236 9.08 -8.62 24.82
CA LYS A 236 9.64 -7.27 25.09
C LYS A 236 10.95 -7.00 24.38
N THR A 237 11.72 -8.05 24.11
CA THR A 237 12.99 -7.98 23.39
C THR A 237 12.86 -8.76 22.08
N PRO A 238 13.71 -8.49 21.09
CA PRO A 238 13.85 -9.40 19.95
C PRO A 238 14.07 -10.83 20.43
N ALA A 239 13.60 -11.81 19.66
CA ALA A 239 13.92 -13.20 19.93
C ALA A 239 15.45 -13.36 20.04
N SER A 240 15.92 -13.90 21.16
CA SER A 240 17.34 -14.04 21.46
C SER A 240 17.96 -15.30 20.85
N ALA A 241 17.13 -16.19 20.32
CA ALA A 241 17.50 -17.42 19.65
C ALA A 241 16.66 -17.55 18.37
N ALA A 242 17.20 -18.23 17.37
CA ALA A 242 16.40 -18.68 16.23
C ALA A 242 15.27 -19.58 16.74
N ASP A 243 14.13 -19.58 16.04
CA ASP A 243 13.08 -20.53 16.31
C ASP A 243 13.66 -21.96 16.21
N PRO A 244 13.25 -22.88 17.10
CA PRO A 244 13.71 -24.25 17.00
C PRO A 244 13.26 -24.83 15.66
N THR A 245 14.10 -25.68 15.06
CA THR A 245 13.71 -26.42 13.85
C THR A 245 12.42 -27.20 14.13
N PRO A 246 11.36 -27.05 13.31
CA PRO A 246 10.08 -27.72 13.54
C PRO A 246 10.22 -29.25 13.53
N ASP A 247 9.56 -29.91 14.47
CA ASP A 247 9.45 -31.38 14.49
C ASP A 247 8.15 -31.79 13.76
N LEU A 248 8.29 -32.11 12.47
CA LEU A 248 7.16 -32.42 11.60
C LEU A 248 6.79 -33.91 11.63
N PRO A 249 5.50 -34.27 11.53
CA PRO A 249 5.08 -35.67 11.49
C PRO A 249 5.80 -36.45 10.37
N PRO A 250 6.31 -37.66 10.62
CA PRO A 250 7.00 -38.45 9.60
C PRO A 250 6.17 -38.70 8.34
N GLU A 251 4.84 -38.79 8.49
CA GLU A 251 3.91 -38.96 7.37
C GLU A 251 3.88 -37.73 6.45
N LEU A 252 3.95 -36.52 7.03
CA LEU A 252 4.05 -35.29 6.25
C LEU A 252 5.35 -35.25 5.46
N LEU A 253 6.48 -35.66 6.06
CA LEU A 253 7.78 -35.68 5.40
C LEU A 253 7.87 -36.72 4.28
N LEU A 254 7.18 -37.84 4.41
CA LEU A 254 7.12 -38.89 3.37
C LEU A 254 6.21 -38.51 2.20
N GLU A 255 5.18 -37.68 2.43
CA GLU A 255 4.26 -37.24 1.39
C GLU A 255 4.69 -35.94 0.72
N SER A 256 5.46 -35.10 1.41
CA SER A 256 6.04 -33.88 0.84
C SER A 256 7.09 -34.26 -0.21
N CYS A 257 6.89 -33.79 -1.45
CA CYS A 257 7.69 -34.21 -2.59
C CYS A 257 8.63 -33.10 -3.09
N TYR A 258 9.79 -33.50 -3.59
CA TYR A 258 10.67 -32.62 -4.37
C TYR A 258 10.77 -33.10 -5.82
N VAL A 259 11.16 -32.18 -6.71
CA VAL A 259 11.45 -32.47 -8.12
C VAL A 259 12.79 -33.18 -8.21
N ALA A 260 12.75 -34.50 -8.42
CA ALA A 260 13.95 -35.32 -8.51
C ALA A 260 14.65 -35.19 -9.86
N ASN A 261 13.87 -35.05 -10.95
CA ASN A 261 14.39 -34.92 -12.31
C ASN A 261 13.29 -34.42 -13.26
N ILE A 262 13.68 -33.65 -14.28
CA ILE A 262 12.83 -33.17 -15.35
C ILE A 262 13.42 -33.67 -16.68
N GLN A 263 12.67 -34.50 -17.41
CA GLN A 263 13.06 -34.98 -18.73
C GLN A 263 11.97 -34.67 -19.76
N GLY A 264 12.23 -33.68 -20.60
CA GLY A 264 11.23 -33.16 -21.54
C GLY A 264 10.00 -32.65 -20.78
N ASN A 265 8.83 -33.24 -21.06
CA ASN A 265 7.56 -32.89 -20.42
C ASN A 265 7.20 -33.82 -19.24
N GLN A 266 8.11 -34.68 -18.78
CA GLN A 266 7.89 -35.54 -17.62
C GLN A 266 8.69 -35.04 -16.42
N VAL A 267 8.01 -34.92 -15.28
CA VAL A 267 8.59 -34.59 -13.99
C VAL A 267 8.51 -35.84 -13.12
N SER A 268 9.65 -36.31 -12.62
CA SER A 268 9.69 -37.34 -11.59
C SER A 268 9.90 -36.70 -10.23
N VAL A 269 9.16 -37.18 -9.24
CA VAL A 269 9.15 -36.63 -7.88
C VAL A 269 9.50 -37.74 -6.90
N ALA A 270 10.06 -37.35 -5.77
CA ALA A 270 10.36 -38.25 -4.66
C ALA A 270 10.11 -37.53 -3.32
N PRO A 271 9.91 -38.27 -2.21
CA PRO A 271 9.83 -37.67 -0.89
C PRO A 271 11.06 -36.81 -0.57
N VAL A 272 10.85 -35.67 0.09
CA VAL A 272 11.92 -34.74 0.48
C VAL A 272 13.02 -35.42 1.32
N VAL A 273 12.66 -36.44 2.10
CA VAL A 273 13.59 -37.21 2.93
C VAL A 273 14.60 -38.03 2.12
N LEU A 274 14.34 -38.24 0.82
CA LEU A 274 15.24 -38.94 -0.10
C LEU A 274 16.15 -37.99 -0.89
N ALA A 275 15.95 -36.68 -0.77
CA ALA A 275 16.78 -35.68 -1.44
C ALA A 275 18.21 -35.71 -0.90
N ASP A 276 19.21 -35.44 -1.74
CA ASP A 276 20.60 -35.34 -1.28
C ASP A 276 20.79 -34.18 -0.28
N GLN A 277 20.01 -33.11 -0.47
CA GLN A 277 19.93 -31.95 0.43
C GLN A 277 19.47 -32.33 1.84
N TRP A 278 18.67 -33.39 2.00
CA TRP A 278 18.23 -33.85 3.32
C TRP A 278 19.37 -34.36 4.20
N LYS A 279 20.52 -34.70 3.60
CA LYS A 279 21.73 -35.17 4.32
C LYS A 279 22.53 -34.00 4.90
N ASP A 280 22.34 -32.79 4.39
CA ASP A 280 22.97 -31.58 4.92
C ASP A 280 22.07 -30.97 5.99
N SER A 281 22.62 -30.70 7.18
CA SER A 281 21.82 -30.24 8.31
C SER A 281 21.19 -28.86 8.08
N GLY A 282 21.87 -27.96 7.38
CA GLY A 282 21.34 -26.61 7.11
C GLY A 282 20.23 -26.64 6.06
N ALA A 283 20.40 -27.45 5.01
CA ALA A 283 19.36 -27.65 4.01
C ALA A 283 18.17 -28.44 4.57
N GLN A 284 18.40 -29.44 5.42
CA GLN A 284 17.34 -30.15 6.14
C GLN A 284 16.52 -29.19 7.01
N GLU A 285 17.18 -28.36 7.81
CA GLU A 285 16.53 -27.32 8.61
C GLU A 285 15.69 -26.39 7.73
N THR A 286 16.25 -25.93 6.60
CA THR A 286 15.54 -25.08 5.65
C THR A 286 14.29 -25.76 5.08
N ILE A 287 14.38 -27.06 4.74
CA ILE A 287 13.23 -27.83 4.25
C ILE A 287 12.18 -27.95 5.35
N LEU A 288 12.55 -28.30 6.57
CA LEU A 288 11.63 -28.43 7.70
C LEU A 288 10.90 -27.11 7.99
N VAL A 289 11.63 -26.00 8.06
CA VAL A 289 11.04 -24.66 8.23
C VAL A 289 10.12 -24.30 7.08
N THR A 290 10.49 -24.64 5.84
CA THR A 290 9.65 -24.37 4.65
C THR A 290 8.35 -25.18 4.69
N LEU A 291 8.41 -26.46 5.01
CA LEU A 291 7.23 -27.32 5.08
C LEU A 291 6.28 -26.91 6.21
N ASP A 292 6.83 -26.53 7.37
CA ASP A 292 6.07 -26.00 8.49
C ASP A 292 5.35 -24.70 8.10
N ALA A 293 6.07 -23.76 7.47
CA ALA A 293 5.52 -22.48 7.01
C ALA A 293 4.43 -22.63 5.93
N LEU A 294 4.50 -23.66 5.08
CA LEU A 294 3.44 -23.97 4.12
C LEU A 294 2.19 -24.51 4.81
N GLY A 295 2.34 -25.10 5.99
CA GLY A 295 1.32 -25.88 6.66
C GLY A 295 1.07 -27.24 5.99
N GLU A 296 0.54 -28.18 6.76
CA GLU A 296 0.44 -29.60 6.38
C GLU A 296 -0.24 -29.83 5.01
N LYS A 297 -1.34 -29.11 4.74
CA LYS A 297 -2.08 -29.29 3.50
C LYS A 297 -1.26 -28.89 2.27
N LEU A 298 -0.71 -27.68 2.29
CA LEU A 298 0.00 -27.14 1.12
C LEU A 298 1.34 -27.84 0.92
N ALA A 299 2.03 -28.20 2.00
CA ALA A 299 3.26 -29.00 1.97
C ALA A 299 3.10 -30.32 1.20
N ARG A 300 1.92 -30.97 1.25
CA ARG A 300 1.60 -32.19 0.47
C ARG A 300 1.23 -31.91 -0.99
N GLU A 301 0.81 -30.70 -1.33
CA GLU A 301 0.32 -30.34 -2.68
C GLU A 301 1.40 -29.71 -3.56
N VAL A 302 2.44 -29.12 -2.98
CA VAL A 302 3.52 -28.47 -3.73
C VAL A 302 4.68 -29.43 -4.02
N LEU A 303 5.39 -29.17 -5.11
CA LEU A 303 6.65 -29.83 -5.43
C LEU A 303 7.79 -28.86 -5.15
N LEU A 304 8.67 -29.21 -4.21
CA LEU A 304 9.84 -28.40 -3.91
C LEU A 304 10.90 -28.60 -5.00
N ASP A 305 11.42 -27.51 -5.54
CA ASP A 305 12.65 -27.55 -6.34
C ASP A 305 13.83 -27.23 -5.40
N LEU A 306 14.66 -28.24 -5.13
CA LEU A 306 15.80 -28.14 -4.23
C LEU A 306 17.12 -27.85 -4.96
N SER A 307 17.05 -27.40 -6.22
CA SER A 307 18.22 -26.99 -6.98
C SER A 307 18.79 -25.69 -6.43
N TYR A 308 19.80 -25.80 -5.56
CA TYR A 308 20.63 -24.66 -5.16
C TYR A 308 21.62 -24.34 -6.28
N VAL A 309 21.65 -23.07 -6.71
CA VAL A 309 22.82 -22.51 -7.40
C VAL A 309 23.74 -21.96 -6.33
N LEU A 310 24.87 -22.63 -6.08
CA LEU A 310 25.98 -22.06 -5.32
C LEU A 310 26.73 -21.02 -6.15
#